data_AF-A0A326GKB1-F1
#
_entry.id   AF-A0A326GKB1-F1
#
_cell.length_a   1.000
_cell.length_b   1.000
_cell.length_c   1.000
_cell.angle_alpha   90.00
_cell.angle_beta   90.00
_cell.angle_gamma   90.00
#
_symmetry.space_group_name_H-M   'P 1'
#
loop_
_entity.id
_entity.type
_entity.pdbx_description
1 polymer ?
#
loop_
_entity_poly.entity_id
_entity_poly.type
_entity_poly.pdbx_seq_one_letter_code
_entity_poly.pdbx_strand_id
1 'polypeptide(L)'
;MTTGAEQGEIVEVGSPVLVAPDPVDVVRPFAWMSTIIVTATLFLALFNAHAIAAWFDELPPSPYTEPLRAPIAAWAGLTERLGFDAPRAAVRSRWEAAQAARFGGEQPGEDGSAR
;
A
#
# COMPACT_ATOMS: atom_id res chain seq x y z
N MET A 1 -56.70 11.04 8.22
CA MET A 1 -56.05 10.01 9.05
C MET A 1 -54.57 10.04 8.72
N THR A 2 -53.82 10.77 9.53
CA THR A 2 -52.37 10.95 9.43
C THR A 2 -51.74 9.98 10.43
N THR A 3 -51.20 8.86 9.96
CA THR A 3 -50.55 7.88 10.83
C THR A 3 -49.05 8.15 10.83
N GLY A 4 -48.54 8.63 11.97
CA GLY A 4 -47.18 8.41 12.47
C GLY A 4 -46.01 8.98 11.67
N ALA A 5 -45.73 10.29 11.86
CA ALA A 5 -44.44 10.89 11.54
C ALA A 5 -43.69 11.26 12.84
N GLU A 6 -43.54 10.30 13.74
CA GLU A 6 -43.04 10.51 15.11
C GLU A 6 -41.92 9.51 15.44
N GLN A 7 -40.85 9.47 14.63
CA GLN A 7 -39.51 9.03 15.02
C GLN A 7 -38.60 9.13 13.80
N GLY A 8 -37.49 9.85 13.93
CA GLY A 8 -36.42 9.93 12.93
C GLY A 8 -35.64 8.61 12.82
N GLU A 9 -36.35 7.51 12.66
CA GLU A 9 -35.81 6.25 12.19
C GLU A 9 -35.73 6.41 10.67
N ILE A 10 -34.50 6.41 10.14
CA ILE A 10 -34.32 6.14 8.73
C ILE A 10 -34.79 4.70 8.56
N VAL A 11 -36.08 4.53 8.28
CA VAL A 11 -36.63 3.27 7.79
C VAL A 11 -35.83 3.02 6.54
N GLU A 12 -34.89 2.08 6.60
CA GLU A 12 -34.23 1.55 5.44
C GLU A 12 -35.37 0.92 4.61
N VAL A 13 -35.94 1.71 3.70
CA VAL A 13 -36.95 1.24 2.77
C VAL A 13 -36.23 0.22 1.90
N GLY A 14 -36.28 -1.04 2.33
CA GLY A 14 -35.70 -2.16 1.61
C GLY A 14 -36.08 -2.04 0.14
N SER A 15 -35.09 -2.16 -0.74
CA SER A 15 -35.28 -2.00 -2.18
C SER A 15 -36.53 -2.78 -2.62
N PRO A 16 -37.48 -2.15 -3.34
CA PRO A 16 -38.68 -2.84 -3.83
C PRO A 16 -38.32 -3.96 -4.83
N VAL A 17 -37.07 -3.98 -5.30
CA VAL A 17 -36.53 -5.03 -6.14
C VAL A 17 -35.99 -6.15 -5.24
N LEU A 18 -36.76 -7.23 -5.13
CA LEU A 18 -36.29 -8.49 -4.56
C LEU A 18 -35.28 -9.13 -5.52
N VAL A 19 -34.00 -8.84 -5.31
CA VAL A 19 -32.91 -9.54 -5.99
C VAL A 19 -32.71 -10.87 -5.27
N ALA A 20 -32.81 -11.99 -6.01
CA ALA A 20 -32.42 -13.27 -5.45
C ALA A 20 -30.96 -13.18 -5.01
N PRO A 21 -30.61 -13.63 -3.79
CA PRO A 21 -29.22 -13.58 -3.36
C PRO A 21 -28.38 -14.37 -4.36
N ASP A 22 -27.32 -13.75 -4.87
CA ASP A 22 -26.34 -14.49 -5.64
C ASP A 22 -25.85 -15.66 -4.79
N PRO A 23 -25.73 -16.88 -5.35
CA PRO A 23 -25.18 -17.99 -4.61
C PRO A 23 -23.76 -17.63 -4.19
N VAL A 24 -23.56 -17.38 -2.90
CA VAL A 24 -22.22 -17.21 -2.34
C VAL A 24 -21.51 -18.53 -2.49
N ASP A 25 -20.41 -18.54 -3.23
CA ASP A 25 -19.55 -19.72 -3.34
C ASP A 25 -18.93 -19.99 -1.96
N VAL A 26 -19.57 -20.86 -1.19
CA VAL A 26 -19.18 -21.23 0.18
C VAL A 26 -18.05 -22.26 0.21
N VAL A 27 -17.49 -22.63 -0.94
CA VAL A 27 -16.42 -23.61 -1.00
C VAL A 27 -15.12 -22.98 -0.49
N ARG A 28 -14.93 -23.08 0.84
CA ARG A 28 -13.70 -22.75 1.59
C ARG A 28 -13.32 -21.26 1.59
N PRO A 29 -14.16 -20.38 2.17
CA PRO A 29 -13.89 -18.94 2.24
C PRO A 29 -12.54 -18.62 2.92
N PHE A 30 -12.17 -19.39 3.95
CA PHE A 30 -10.86 -19.23 4.62
C PHE A 30 -9.68 -19.57 3.70
N ALA A 31 -9.77 -20.64 2.91
CA ALA A 31 -8.69 -21.01 2.00
C ALA A 31 -8.50 -19.93 0.93
N TRP A 32 -9.59 -19.42 0.36
CA TRP A 32 -9.54 -18.33 -0.61
C TRP A 32 -8.91 -17.05 -0.01
N MET A 33 -9.39 -16.64 1.16
CA MET A 33 -8.84 -15.47 1.87
C MET A 33 -7.34 -15.65 2.17
N SER A 34 -6.94 -16.80 2.72
CA SER A 34 -5.54 -17.10 3.00
C SER A 34 -4.69 -17.08 1.72
N THR A 35 -5.19 -17.65 0.61
CA THR A 35 -4.48 -17.60 -0.68
C THR A 35 -4.25 -16.16 -1.14
N ILE A 36 -5.24 -15.29 -1.02
CA ILE A 36 -5.09 -13.87 -1.37
C ILE A 36 -4.05 -13.19 -0.48
N ILE A 37 -4.16 -13.37 0.84
CA ILE A 37 -3.24 -12.75 1.80
C ILE A 37 -1.81 -13.21 1.53
N VAL A 38 -1.58 -14.51 1.36
CA VAL A 38 -0.25 -15.05 1.06
C VAL A 38 0.27 -14.51 -0.27
N THR A 39 -0.55 -14.51 -1.31
CA THR A 39 -0.15 -14.00 -2.64
C THR A 39 0.22 -12.53 -2.58
N ALA A 40 -0.61 -11.71 -1.94
CA ALA A 40 -0.36 -10.29 -1.76
C ALA A 40 0.90 -10.04 -0.91
N THR A 41 1.10 -10.83 0.15
CA THR A 41 2.27 -10.72 1.03
C THR A 41 3.56 -11.04 0.28
N LEU A 42 3.57 -12.12 -0.52
CA LEU A 42 4.71 -12.49 -1.35
C LEU A 42 4.98 -11.44 -2.43
N PHE A 43 3.93 -10.92 -3.06
CA PHE A 43 4.06 -9.83 -4.03
C PHE A 43 4.70 -8.59 -3.39
N LEU A 44 4.22 -8.16 -2.22
CA LEU A 44 4.81 -7.05 -1.49
C LEU A 44 6.25 -7.34 -1.05
N ALA A 45 6.56 -8.55 -0.57
CA ALA A 45 7.92 -8.91 -0.17
C ALA A 45 8.92 -8.82 -1.33
N LEU A 46 8.50 -9.15 -2.55
CA LEU A 46 9.35 -9.13 -3.76
C LEU A 46 9.46 -7.72 -4.36
N PHE A 47 8.33 -7.05 -4.60
CA PHE A 47 8.27 -5.77 -5.34
C PHE A 47 8.39 -4.54 -4.44
N ASN A 48 8.36 -4.72 -3.11
CA ASN A 48 8.45 -3.64 -2.13
C ASN A 48 9.65 -3.80 -1.18
N ALA A 49 10.66 -4.58 -1.57
CA ALA A 49 11.82 -4.89 -0.74
C ALA A 49 12.61 -3.63 -0.32
N HIS A 50 12.72 -2.63 -1.19
CA HIS A 50 13.36 -1.36 -0.86
C HIS A 50 12.63 -0.61 0.27
N ALA A 51 11.29 -0.55 0.25
CA ALA A 51 10.55 0.13 1.32
C ALA A 51 10.68 -0.62 2.65
N ILE A 52 10.74 -1.96 2.60
CA ILE A 52 11.01 -2.79 3.79
C ILE A 52 12.37 -2.42 4.39
N ALA A 53 13.42 -2.33 3.56
CA ALA A 53 14.76 -1.93 4.02
C ALA A 53 14.78 -0.50 4.59
N ALA A 54 14.20 0.46 3.88
CA ALA A 54 14.13 1.86 4.33
C ALA A 54 13.38 2.00 5.67
N TRP A 55 12.22 1.35 5.80
CA TRP A 55 11.49 1.30 7.06
C TRP A 55 12.30 0.62 8.17
N PHE A 56 13.01 -0.45 7.85
CA PHE A 56 13.83 -1.17 8.82
C PHE A 56 14.99 -0.33 9.34
N ASP A 57 15.58 0.51 8.49
CA ASP A 57 16.65 1.44 8.88
C ASP A 57 16.15 2.56 9.81
N GLU A 58 14.86 2.90 9.79
CA GLU A 58 14.24 3.85 10.73
C GLU A 58 13.98 3.25 12.13
N LEU A 59 14.02 1.92 12.27
CA LEU A 59 13.79 1.27 13.56
C LEU A 59 14.97 1.50 14.52
N PRO A 60 14.70 1.72 15.82
CA PRO A 60 15.77 1.84 16.80
C PRO A 60 16.60 0.54 16.86
N PRO A 61 17.93 0.64 16.98
CA PRO A 61 18.78 -0.52 17.19
C PRO A 61 18.36 -1.26 18.47
N SER A 62 18.18 -2.58 18.35
CA SER A 62 17.76 -3.44 19.45
C SER A 62 18.31 -4.85 19.26
N PRO A 63 18.33 -5.69 20.31
CA PRO A 63 18.72 -7.10 20.20
C PRO A 63 17.89 -7.90 19.17
N TYR A 64 16.70 -7.43 18.81
CA TYR A 64 15.82 -8.08 17.83
C TYR A 64 16.03 -7.56 16.40
N THR A 65 16.38 -6.29 16.24
CA THR A 65 16.54 -5.66 14.92
C THR A 65 17.94 -5.85 14.36
N GLU A 66 18.97 -5.83 15.21
CA GLU A 66 20.35 -5.90 14.75
C GLU A 66 20.69 -7.20 13.99
N PRO A 67 20.23 -8.39 14.42
CA PRO A 67 20.47 -9.63 13.66
C PRO A 67 19.79 -9.66 12.29
N LEU A 68 18.72 -8.89 12.10
CA LEU A 68 17.94 -8.87 10.87
C LEU A 68 18.43 -7.83 9.86
N ARG A 69 19.28 -6.87 10.27
CA ARG A 69 19.78 -5.80 9.40
C ARG A 69 20.48 -6.35 8.16
N ALA A 70 21.43 -7.27 8.33
CA ALA A 70 22.16 -7.86 7.21
C ALA A 70 21.27 -8.72 6.29
N PRO A 71 20.39 -9.62 6.81
CA PRO A 71 19.41 -10.33 6.00
C PRO A 71 18.49 -9.41 5.18
N ILE A 72 17.98 -8.33 5.76
CA ILE A 72 17.08 -7.39 5.08
C ILE A 72 17.82 -6.62 3.98
N ALA A 73 19.03 -6.15 4.25
CA ALA A 73 19.86 -5.51 3.24
C ALA A 73 20.20 -6.48 2.08
N ALA A 74 20.52 -7.74 2.39
CA ALA A 74 20.79 -8.76 1.39
C ALA A 74 19.55 -9.08 0.54
N TRP A 75 18.36 -9.11 1.17
CA TRP A 75 17.10 -9.32 0.47
C TRP A 75 16.78 -8.17 -0.50
N ALA A 76 16.92 -6.93 -0.06
CA ALA A 76 16.76 -5.76 -0.93
C ALA A 76 17.76 -5.79 -2.10
N GLY A 77 19.03 -6.10 -1.84
CA GLY A 77 20.04 -6.21 -2.89
C GLY A 77 19.77 -7.37 -3.88
N LEU A 78 19.22 -8.50 -3.41
CA LEU A 78 18.85 -9.61 -4.28
C LEU A 78 17.69 -9.24 -5.21
N THR A 79 16.62 -8.67 -4.66
CA THR A 79 15.43 -8.27 -5.43
C THR A 79 15.74 -7.16 -6.42
N GLU A 80 16.64 -6.24 -6.08
CA GLU A 80 17.17 -5.24 -7.00
C GLU A 80 17.95 -5.89 -8.16
N ARG A 81 18.85 -6.83 -7.89
CA ARG A 81 19.60 -7.57 -8.92
C ARG A 81 18.71 -8.39 -9.86
N LEU A 82 17.59 -8.89 -9.35
CA LEU A 82 16.58 -9.59 -10.13
C LEU A 82 15.67 -8.64 -10.93
N GLY A 83 15.79 -7.33 -10.73
CA GLY A 83 15.02 -6.32 -11.43
C GLY A 83 13.60 -6.13 -10.90
N PHE A 84 13.26 -6.67 -9.72
CA PHE A 84 11.92 -6.48 -9.15
C PHE A 84 11.64 -5.03 -8.74
N ASP A 85 12.67 -4.23 -8.48
CA ASP A 85 12.51 -2.78 -8.21
C ASP A 85 12.39 -1.93 -9.49
N ALA A 86 12.65 -2.50 -10.68
CA ALA A 86 12.71 -1.74 -11.93
C ALA A 86 11.42 -0.97 -12.28
N PRO A 87 10.20 -1.52 -12.09
CA PRO A 87 8.97 -0.77 -12.36
C PRO A 87 8.84 0.47 -11.48
N ARG A 88 9.16 0.35 -10.19
CA ARG A 88 9.11 1.46 -9.23
C ARG A 88 10.18 2.51 -9.54
N ALA A 89 11.40 2.08 -9.85
CA ALA A 89 12.48 2.97 -10.27
C ALA A 89 12.14 3.75 -11.55
N ALA A 90 11.46 3.12 -12.51
CA ALA A 90 11.01 3.79 -13.74
C ALA A 90 9.93 4.84 -13.48
N VAL A 91 8.99 4.59 -12.56
CA VAL A 91 8.00 5.61 -12.16
C VAL A 91 8.69 6.75 -11.42
N ARG A 92 9.63 6.44 -10.52
CA ARG A 92 10.37 7.43 -9.75
C ARG A 92 11.19 8.37 -10.64
N SER A 93 11.96 7.81 -11.58
CA SER A 93 12.80 8.61 -12.48
C SER A 93 11.97 9.53 -13.39
N ARG A 94 10.81 9.05 -13.88
CA ARG A 94 9.87 9.88 -14.64
C ARG A 94 9.31 11.03 -13.81
N TRP A 95 8.99 10.76 -12.55
CA TRP A 95 8.53 11.79 -11.63
C TRP A 95 9.63 12.83 -11.35
N GLU A 96 10.87 12.41 -11.11
CA GLU A 96 12.01 13.32 -10.88
C GLU A 96 12.30 14.18 -12.12
N ALA A 97 12.24 13.60 -13.32
CA ALA A 97 12.37 14.34 -14.57
C ALA A 97 11.26 15.39 -14.74
N ALA A 98 10.01 15.04 -14.40
CA ALA A 98 8.90 15.98 -14.43
C ALA A 98 9.04 17.08 -13.37
N GLN A 99 9.54 16.75 -12.19
CA GLN A 99 9.81 17.71 -11.12
C GLN A 99 10.89 18.70 -11.53
N ALA A 100 12.02 18.22 -12.06
CA ALA A 100 13.11 19.06 -12.56
C ALA A 100 12.67 19.96 -13.72
N ALA A 101 11.83 19.46 -14.63
CA ALA A 101 11.26 20.28 -15.71
C ALA A 101 10.34 21.40 -15.19
N ARG A 102 9.66 21.19 -14.05
CA ARG A 102 8.70 22.15 -13.49
C ARG A 102 9.35 23.19 -12.57
N PHE A 103 10.29 22.77 -11.74
CA PHE A 103 10.88 23.58 -10.68
C PHE A 103 12.37 23.88 -10.88
N GLY A 104 12.97 23.41 -11.97
CA GLY A 104 14.41 23.55 -12.17
C GLY A 104 15.21 22.79 -11.11
N GLY A 105 16.24 23.42 -10.57
CA GLY A 105 17.10 22.87 -9.52
C GLY A 105 16.77 23.33 -8.10
N GLU A 106 15.62 24.00 -7.88
CA GLU A 106 15.22 24.49 -6.56
C GLU A 106 15.16 23.31 -5.57
N GLN A 107 16.04 23.30 -4.56
CA GLN A 107 15.99 22.29 -3.52
C GLN A 107 14.87 22.62 -2.53
N PRO A 108 14.03 21.65 -2.13
CA PRO A 108 13.05 21.87 -1.08
C PRO A 108 13.76 22.27 0.23
N GLY A 109 13.65 23.55 0.62
CA GLY A 109 14.29 24.09 1.83
C GLY A 109 15.34 25.19 1.59
N GLU A 110 15.65 25.56 0.35
CA GLU A 110 16.31 26.84 0.07
C GLU A 110 15.29 27.97 0.28
N ASP A 111 15.26 28.51 1.49
CA ASP A 111 14.58 29.78 1.75
C ASP A 111 15.19 30.84 0.82
N GLY A 112 14.39 31.33 -0.12
CA GLY A 112 14.72 32.45 -1.01
C GLY A 112 14.88 33.80 -0.29
N SER A 113 15.31 33.81 0.98
CA SER A 113 15.56 35.01 1.78
C SER A 113 17.02 35.48 1.74
N ALA A 114 17.87 34.83 0.95
CA ALA A 114 19.26 35.22 0.76
C ALA A 114 19.51 35.75 -0.67
N ARG A 115 18.67 36.69 -1.14
CA ARG A 115 19.00 37.61 -2.23
C ARG A 115 18.37 38.98 -2.00
#